data_AF-A0A7C6UF23-F1
#
_entry.id   AF-A0A7C6UF23-F1
#
_cell.length_a   1.000
_cell.length_b   1.000
_cell.length_c   1.000
_cell.angle_alpha   90.00
_cell.angle_beta   90.00
_cell.angle_gamma   90.00
#
_symmetry.space_group_name_H-M   'P 1'
#
loop_
_entity.id
_entity.type
_entity.pdbx_description
1 polymer ?
#
loop_
_entity_poly.entity_id
_entity_poly.type
_entity_poly.pdbx_seq_one_letter_code
_entity_poly.pdbx_strand_id
1 'polypeptide(L)'
;MKQIVEYEGKRYVWTGTTWYGERDFMHPPSGIIHILNSLIADSVNEADDAITCPRELCRLASALRDSKGQLKRALRLAYRANQLAPDDAGIASVLSSILRLSNRSEEAIAITDKLEHVNYVPLLTSRAAAFCDLEQWPAALKCVRRALAISKGKDSGEALSVWQRIRANAPELIADNKTKLGG
;
A
#
# COMPACT_ATOMS: atom_id res chain seq x y z
N MET A 1 -8.37 -18.51 -4.28
CA MET A 1 -8.51 -19.88 -3.75
C MET A 1 -9.55 -19.85 -2.65
N LYS A 2 -10.62 -20.65 -2.75
CA LYS A 2 -11.63 -20.79 -1.71
C LYS A 2 -11.24 -21.99 -0.85
N GLN A 3 -11.10 -21.81 0.46
CA GLN A 3 -10.83 -22.91 1.39
C GLN A 3 -11.92 -22.98 2.44
N ILE A 4 -12.17 -24.18 2.96
CA ILE A 4 -13.18 -24.42 3.99
C ILE A 4 -12.48 -25.12 5.15
N VAL A 5 -12.65 -24.57 6.35
CA VAL A 5 -12.09 -25.11 7.58
C VAL A 5 -13.21 -25.33 8.58
N GLU A 6 -13.22 -26.49 9.21
CA GLU A 6 -14.11 -26.79 10.32
C GLU A 6 -13.35 -26.57 11.64
N TYR A 7 -13.94 -25.79 12.54
CA TYR A 7 -13.38 -25.48 13.85
C TYR A 7 -14.52 -25.37 14.87
N GLU A 8 -14.41 -26.10 15.99
CA GLU A 8 -15.43 -26.15 17.05
C GLU A 8 -16.87 -26.45 16.53
N GLY A 9 -16.98 -27.36 15.56
CA GLY A 9 -18.26 -27.77 14.97
C GLY A 9 -18.90 -26.72 14.04
N LYS A 10 -18.18 -25.64 13.72
CA LYS A 10 -18.60 -24.63 12.76
C LYS A 10 -17.66 -24.61 11.55
N ARG A 11 -18.24 -24.47 10.35
CA ARG A 11 -17.50 -24.34 9.10
C ARG A 11 -17.30 -22.88 8.72
N TYR A 12 -16.08 -22.56 8.33
CA TYR A 12 -15.65 -21.23 7.90
C TYR A 12 -15.07 -21.29 6.50
N VAL A 13 -15.36 -20.27 5.70
CA VAL A 13 -14.91 -20.11 4.32
C VAL A 13 -13.89 -18.99 4.23
N TRP A 14 -12.72 -19.31 3.70
CA TRP A 14 -11.69 -18.35 3.33
C TRP A 14 -11.89 -17.88 1.90
N THR A 15 -11.94 -16.56 1.68
CA THR A 15 -12.09 -15.96 0.35
C THR A 15 -10.77 -15.67 -0.35
N GLY A 16 -9.64 -15.89 0.33
CA GLY A 16 -8.32 -15.41 -0.08
C GLY A 16 -7.86 -14.17 0.66
N THR A 17 -8.78 -13.40 1.27
CA THR A 17 -8.49 -12.18 2.04
C THR A 17 -9.18 -12.11 3.40
N THR A 18 -10.34 -12.77 3.56
CA THR A 18 -11.12 -12.74 4.81
C THR A 18 -11.91 -14.03 5.03
N TRP A 19 -12.43 -14.18 6.25
CA TRP A 19 -13.21 -15.33 6.70
C TRP A 19 -14.68 -14.98 6.87
N TYR A 20 -15.53 -15.95 6.56
CA TYR A 20 -16.98 -15.93 6.82
C TYR A 20 -17.43 -17.30 7.33
N GLY A 21 -18.42 -17.35 8.23
CA GLY A 21 -19.12 -18.59 8.52
C GLY A 21 -19.86 -19.08 7.28
N GLU A 22 -19.79 -20.37 6.99
CA GLU A 22 -20.34 -20.94 5.75
C GLU A 22 -21.86 -20.79 5.64
N ARG A 23 -22.57 -20.90 6.78
CA ARG A 23 -24.04 -20.88 6.84
C ARG A 23 -24.62 -19.52 7.21
N ASP A 24 -23.95 -18.81 8.12
CA ASP A 24 -24.45 -17.54 8.67
C ASP A 24 -23.78 -16.31 8.04
N PHE A 25 -22.74 -16.51 7.22
CA PHE A 25 -21.96 -15.45 6.57
C PHE A 25 -21.38 -14.43 7.56
N MET A 26 -21.29 -14.79 8.84
CA MET A 26 -20.79 -13.90 9.87
C MET A 26 -19.26 -13.90 9.88
N HIS A 27 -18.67 -12.72 10.06
CA HIS A 27 -17.24 -12.63 10.30
C HIS A 27 -16.88 -13.26 11.65
N PRO A 28 -15.91 -14.20 11.69
CA PRO A 28 -15.48 -14.77 12.96
C PRO A 28 -14.81 -13.71 13.84
N PRO A 29 -14.87 -13.86 15.18
CA PRO A 29 -14.07 -13.07 16.12
C PRO A 29 -12.57 -13.16 15.80
N SER A 30 -11.81 -12.12 16.15
CA SER A 30 -10.37 -12.02 15.85
C SER A 30 -9.55 -13.21 16.38
N GLY A 31 -9.89 -13.75 17.56
CA GLY A 31 -9.22 -14.93 18.12
C GLY A 31 -9.40 -16.17 17.25
N ILE A 32 -10.63 -16.39 16.75
CA ILE A 32 -10.92 -17.49 15.82
C ILE A 32 -10.21 -17.26 14.48
N ILE A 33 -10.21 -16.03 13.94
CA ILE A 33 -9.47 -15.69 12.72
C ILE A 33 -7.99 -16.06 12.83
N HIS A 34 -7.37 -15.79 13.99
CA HIS A 34 -5.97 -16.14 14.21
C HIS A 34 -5.73 -17.65 14.09
N ILE A 35 -6.57 -18.46 14.72
CA ILE A 35 -6.49 -19.93 14.67
C ILE A 35 -6.73 -20.43 13.25
N LEU A 36 -7.78 -19.95 12.58
CA LEU A 36 -8.12 -20.34 11.21
C LEU A 36 -6.98 -20.00 10.23
N ASN A 37 -6.35 -18.83 10.37
CA ASN A 37 -5.19 -18.45 9.57
C ASN A 37 -4.01 -19.40 9.77
N SER A 38 -3.74 -19.83 11.01
CA SER A 38 -2.68 -20.80 11.29
C SER A 38 -2.96 -22.16 10.65
N LEU A 39 -4.23 -22.60 10.62
CA LEU A 39 -4.62 -23.88 10.02
C LEU A 39 -4.43 -23.92 8.50
N ILE A 40 -4.51 -22.77 7.81
CA ILE A 40 -4.35 -22.70 6.34
C ILE A 40 -3.01 -22.10 5.90
N ALA A 41 -2.11 -21.79 6.85
CA ALA A 41 -0.91 -21.01 6.57
C ALA A 41 -0.05 -21.62 5.46
N ASP A 42 0.21 -22.93 5.54
CA ASP A 42 1.06 -23.64 4.58
C ASP A 42 0.44 -23.64 3.18
N SER A 43 -0.84 -24.00 3.08
CA SER A 43 -1.56 -24.00 1.80
C SER A 43 -1.65 -22.61 1.17
N VAL A 44 -1.81 -21.55 1.98
CA VAL A 44 -1.79 -20.17 1.50
C VAL A 44 -0.39 -19.77 1.02
N ASN A 45 0.66 -20.17 1.73
CA ASN A 45 2.04 -19.88 1.33
C ASN A 45 2.40 -20.61 0.03
N GLU A 46 2.06 -21.89 -0.11
CA GLU A 46 2.24 -22.64 -1.36
C GLU A 46 1.52 -21.98 -2.54
N ALA A 47 0.27 -21.55 -2.32
CA ALA A 47 -0.51 -20.85 -3.33
C ALA A 47 0.12 -19.51 -3.73
N ASP A 48 0.65 -18.76 -2.76
CA ASP A 48 1.35 -17.50 -2.99
C ASP A 48 2.66 -17.71 -3.75
N ASP A 49 3.43 -18.74 -3.38
CA ASP A 49 4.72 -19.07 -3.97
C ASP A 49 4.58 -19.53 -5.44
N ALA A 50 3.47 -20.21 -5.74
CA ALA A 50 3.12 -20.60 -7.11
C ALA A 50 2.86 -19.41 -8.05
N ILE A 51 2.54 -18.22 -7.53
CA ILE A 51 2.34 -17.02 -8.35
C ILE A 51 3.71 -16.51 -8.82
N THR A 52 3.97 -16.58 -10.12
CA THR A 52 5.24 -16.10 -10.71
C THR A 52 5.12 -14.75 -11.39
N CYS A 53 3.91 -14.31 -11.73
CA CYS A 53 3.66 -13.05 -12.42
C CYS A 53 3.75 -11.86 -11.45
N PRO A 54 4.66 -10.88 -11.66
CA PRO A 54 4.82 -9.74 -10.75
C PRO A 54 3.56 -8.89 -10.61
N ARG A 55 2.80 -8.71 -11.71
CA ARG A 55 1.55 -7.95 -11.70
C ARG A 55 0.46 -8.64 -10.87
N GLU A 56 0.40 -9.96 -10.89
CA GLU A 56 -0.56 -10.71 -10.09
C GLU A 56 -0.22 -10.63 -8.60
N LEU A 57 1.07 -10.79 -8.25
CA LEU A 57 1.57 -10.57 -6.89
C LEU A 57 1.24 -9.16 -6.39
N CYS A 58 1.48 -8.13 -7.22
CA CYS A 58 1.18 -6.74 -6.90
C CYS A 58 -0.33 -6.51 -6.71
N ARG A 59 -1.18 -7.06 -7.58
CA ARG A 59 -2.63 -6.95 -7.47
C ARG A 59 -3.14 -7.59 -6.17
N LEU A 60 -2.63 -8.77 -5.83
CA LEU A 60 -2.98 -9.47 -4.61
C LEU A 60 -2.49 -8.70 -3.38
N ALA A 61 -1.25 -8.21 -3.38
CA ALA A 61 -0.71 -7.38 -2.31
C ALA A 61 -1.56 -6.12 -2.08
N SER A 62 -1.95 -5.44 -3.16
CA SER A 62 -2.82 -4.26 -3.07
C SER A 62 -4.19 -4.59 -2.47
N ALA A 63 -4.79 -5.73 -2.80
CA ALA A 63 -6.06 -6.16 -2.23
C ALA A 63 -5.94 -6.53 -0.74
N LEU A 64 -4.80 -7.11 -0.35
CA LEU A 64 -4.52 -7.52 1.03
C LEU A 64 -4.13 -6.36 1.94
N ARG A 65 -3.62 -5.25 1.40
CA ARG A 65 -3.18 -4.07 2.15
C ARG A 65 -4.24 -3.57 3.14
N ASP A 66 -5.49 -3.50 2.69
CA ASP A 66 -6.60 -2.96 3.47
C ASP A 66 -7.39 -4.08 4.21
N SER A 67 -6.98 -5.34 4.05
CA SER A 67 -7.61 -6.50 4.67
C SER A 67 -7.10 -6.72 6.10
N LYS A 68 -8.02 -6.87 7.07
CA LYS A 68 -7.68 -7.04 8.50
C LYS A 68 -6.73 -8.22 8.72
N GLY A 69 -5.60 -7.95 9.36
CA GLY A 69 -4.59 -8.96 9.72
C GLY A 69 -3.73 -9.46 8.56
N GLN A 70 -3.90 -8.94 7.34
CA GLN A 70 -3.18 -9.42 6.15
C GLN A 70 -1.97 -8.56 5.75
N LEU A 71 -1.68 -7.48 6.49
CA LEU A 71 -0.60 -6.53 6.13
C LEU A 71 0.77 -7.22 5.98
N LYS A 72 1.10 -8.19 6.84
CA LYS A 72 2.35 -8.96 6.73
C LYS A 72 2.44 -9.76 5.43
N ARG A 73 1.34 -10.40 5.03
CA ARG A 73 1.25 -11.14 3.77
C ARG A 73 1.32 -10.21 2.56
N ALA A 74 0.58 -9.08 2.62
CA ALA A 74 0.64 -8.04 1.59
C ALA A 74 2.08 -7.56 1.36
N LEU A 75 2.81 -7.30 2.45
CA LEU A 75 4.20 -6.84 2.39
C LEU A 75 5.13 -7.86 1.73
N ARG A 76 5.05 -9.15 2.13
CA ARG A 76 5.83 -10.23 1.51
C ARG A 76 5.60 -10.30 0.00
N LEU A 77 4.34 -10.27 -0.43
CA LEU A 77 3.97 -10.36 -1.85
C LEU A 77 4.42 -9.12 -2.64
N ALA A 78 4.28 -7.93 -2.07
CA ALA A 78 4.73 -6.69 -2.69
C ALA A 78 6.26 -6.66 -2.86
N TYR A 79 7.02 -7.14 -1.86
CA TYR A 79 8.47 -7.29 -2.01
C TYR A 79 8.84 -8.25 -3.12
N ARG A 80 8.19 -9.42 -3.18
CA ARG A 80 8.45 -10.40 -4.24
C ARG A 80 8.11 -9.84 -5.63
N ALA A 81 6.99 -9.12 -5.77
CA ALA A 81 6.65 -8.42 -7.00
C ALA A 81 7.74 -7.43 -7.41
N ASN A 82 8.23 -6.62 -6.47
CA ASN A 82 9.29 -5.63 -6.72
C ASN A 82 10.65 -6.27 -7.02
N GLN A 83 10.96 -7.44 -6.45
CA GLN A 83 12.19 -8.18 -6.77
C GLN A 83 12.17 -8.68 -8.21
N LEU A 84 11.00 -9.12 -8.70
CA LEU A 84 10.85 -9.62 -10.06
C LEU A 84 10.75 -8.50 -11.11
N ALA A 85 10.32 -7.31 -10.71
CA ALA A 85 10.17 -6.15 -11.59
C ALA A 85 10.56 -4.85 -10.84
N PRO A 86 11.87 -4.63 -10.58
CA PRO A 86 12.34 -3.51 -9.75
C PRO A 86 12.14 -2.14 -10.38
N ASP A 87 11.97 -2.08 -11.70
CA ASP A 87 11.81 -0.83 -12.44
C ASP A 87 10.33 -0.47 -12.73
N ASP A 88 9.39 -1.29 -12.25
CA ASP A 88 7.95 -1.04 -12.44
C ASP A 88 7.42 -0.06 -11.39
N ALA A 89 7.12 1.17 -11.83
CA ALA A 89 6.61 2.24 -10.98
C ALA A 89 5.25 1.94 -10.34
N GLY A 90 4.42 1.11 -10.97
CA GLY A 90 3.15 0.64 -10.40
C GLY A 90 3.41 -0.24 -9.18
N ILE A 91 4.29 -1.23 -9.34
CA ILE A 91 4.67 -2.16 -8.27
C ILE A 91 5.37 -1.41 -7.12
N ALA A 92 6.33 -0.55 -7.44
CA ALA A 92 7.03 0.26 -6.44
C ALA A 92 6.08 1.18 -5.65
N SER A 93 5.05 1.74 -6.30
CA SER A 93 4.03 2.55 -5.60
C SER A 93 3.21 1.73 -4.60
N VAL A 94 2.81 0.51 -4.96
CA VAL A 94 2.08 -0.40 -4.06
C VAL A 94 2.95 -0.84 -2.89
N LEU A 95 4.20 -1.23 -3.15
CA LEU A 95 5.15 -1.60 -2.09
C LEU A 95 5.40 -0.42 -1.14
N SER A 96 5.62 0.79 -1.67
CA SER A 96 5.80 2.02 -0.88
C SER A 96 4.60 2.27 0.04
N SER A 97 3.38 2.17 -0.49
CA SER A 97 2.14 2.30 0.28
C SER A 97 2.04 1.28 1.44
N ILE A 98 2.38 0.01 1.17
CA ILE A 98 2.33 -1.07 2.19
C ILE A 98 3.44 -0.89 3.25
N LEU A 99 4.63 -0.43 2.84
CA LEU A 99 5.75 -0.13 3.75
C LEU A 99 5.39 0.97 4.73
N ARG A 100 4.76 2.05 4.25
CA ARG A 100 4.27 3.15 5.10
C ARG A 100 3.26 2.65 6.14
N LEU A 101 2.28 1.85 5.74
CA LEU A 101 1.32 1.24 6.67
C LEU A 101 1.98 0.29 7.68
N SER A 102 3.17 -0.22 7.35
CA SER A 102 4.00 -1.06 8.22
C SER A 102 5.00 -0.24 9.05
N ASN A 103 4.88 1.09 9.11
CA ASN A 103 5.79 2.02 9.78
C ASN A 103 7.25 1.93 9.29
N ARG A 104 7.46 1.66 7.99
CA ARG A 104 8.78 1.56 7.34
C ARG A 104 8.93 2.61 6.24
N SER A 105 8.71 3.87 6.60
CA SER A 105 8.64 4.99 5.64
C SER A 105 9.99 5.31 4.99
N GLU A 106 11.10 5.11 5.69
CA GLU A 106 12.46 5.25 5.15
C GLU A 106 12.70 4.27 4.01
N GLU A 107 12.29 3.01 4.18
CA GLU A 107 12.37 2.01 3.11
C GLU A 107 11.41 2.32 1.96
N ALA A 108 10.22 2.84 2.27
CA ALA A 108 9.28 3.28 1.26
C ALA A 108 9.91 4.37 0.36
N ILE A 109 10.65 5.31 0.94
CA ILE A 109 11.42 6.32 0.20
C ILE A 109 12.50 5.63 -0.63
N ALA A 110 13.35 4.80 -0.03
CA ALA A 110 14.47 4.13 -0.70
C ALA A 110 14.05 3.27 -1.90
N ILE A 111 12.91 2.58 -1.83
CA ILE A 111 12.34 1.84 -2.96
C ILE A 111 11.96 2.78 -4.08
N THR A 112 11.25 3.86 -3.76
CA THR A 112 10.77 4.78 -4.79
C THR A 112 11.89 5.64 -5.36
N ASP A 113 12.93 6.01 -4.59
CA ASP A 113 14.01 6.90 -5.04
C ASP A 113 14.80 6.34 -6.23
N LYS A 114 14.89 5.01 -6.36
CA LYS A 114 15.44 4.34 -7.55
C LYS A 114 14.72 4.73 -8.85
N LEU A 115 13.48 5.19 -8.73
CA LEU A 115 12.58 5.61 -9.80
C LEU A 115 12.30 7.12 -9.75
N GLU A 116 13.24 7.94 -9.26
CA GLU A 116 13.04 9.38 -9.11
C GLU A 116 12.73 10.13 -10.43
N HIS A 117 13.26 9.60 -11.54
CA HIS A 117 13.10 10.11 -12.89
C HIS A 117 11.73 9.76 -13.50
N VAL A 118 11.02 8.80 -12.93
CA VAL A 118 9.72 8.35 -13.43
C VAL A 118 8.63 9.33 -13.02
N ASN A 119 7.92 9.87 -14.01
CA ASN A 119 6.78 10.77 -13.83
C ASN A 119 5.47 9.98 -13.78
N TYR A 120 5.30 9.18 -12.74
CA TYR A 120 4.09 8.38 -12.51
C TYR A 120 3.38 8.86 -11.24
N VAL A 121 2.12 9.30 -11.36
CA VAL A 121 1.38 10.01 -10.30
C VAL A 121 1.25 9.18 -9.01
N PRO A 122 0.87 7.88 -9.04
CA PRO A 122 0.79 7.07 -7.81
C PRO A 122 2.14 6.88 -7.11
N LEU A 123 3.24 6.73 -7.86
CA LEU A 123 4.59 6.62 -7.29
C LEU A 123 4.99 7.93 -6.60
N LEU A 124 4.82 9.06 -7.27
CA LEU A 124 5.13 10.39 -6.71
C LEU A 124 4.29 10.68 -5.46
N THR A 125 3.03 10.28 -5.47
CA THR A 125 2.11 10.49 -4.35
C THR A 125 2.47 9.60 -3.15
N SER A 126 2.78 8.31 -3.41
CA SER A 126 3.22 7.38 -2.38
C SER A 126 4.54 7.83 -1.72
N ARG A 127 5.51 8.29 -2.53
CA ARG A 127 6.78 8.86 -2.04
C ARG A 127 6.54 10.13 -1.21
N ALA A 128 5.71 11.04 -1.70
CA ALA A 128 5.38 12.27 -0.97
C ALA A 128 4.75 11.97 0.39
N ALA A 129 3.86 10.99 0.43
CA ALA A 129 3.20 10.56 1.65
C ALA A 129 4.19 9.87 2.63
N ALA A 130 5.16 9.11 2.13
CA ALA A 130 6.24 8.56 2.96
C ALA A 130 7.10 9.66 3.59
N PHE A 131 7.45 10.69 2.82
CA PHE A 131 8.14 11.87 3.36
C PHE A 131 7.29 12.60 4.42
N CYS A 132 5.98 12.73 4.23
CA CYS A 132 5.09 13.29 5.25
C CYS A 132 5.03 12.45 6.53
N ASP A 133 5.15 11.12 6.43
CA ASP A 133 5.16 10.24 7.60
C ASP A 133 6.46 10.41 8.43
N LEU A 134 7.51 10.94 7.81
CA LEU A 134 8.79 11.30 8.46
C LEU A 134 8.94 12.81 8.70
N GLU A 135 7.86 13.59 8.54
CA GLU A 135 7.85 15.05 8.67
C GLU A 135 8.86 15.79 7.77
N GLN A 136 9.29 15.16 6.68
CA GLN A 136 10.19 15.76 5.68
C GLN A 136 9.40 16.60 4.68
N TRP A 137 8.78 17.67 5.18
CA TRP A 137 7.82 18.50 4.45
C TRP A 137 8.33 19.09 3.12
N PRO A 138 9.58 19.60 3.02
CA PRO A 138 10.10 20.13 1.76
C PRO A 138 10.18 19.06 0.64
N ALA A 139 10.64 17.86 0.98
CA ALA A 139 10.76 16.75 0.04
C ALA A 139 9.37 16.21 -0.38
N ALA A 140 8.45 16.11 0.58
CA ALA A 140 7.06 15.77 0.32
C ALA A 140 6.40 16.76 -0.65
N LEU A 141 6.60 18.06 -0.42
CA LEU A 141 6.05 19.14 -1.23
C LEU A 141 6.57 19.12 -2.67
N LYS A 142 7.86 18.82 -2.87
CA LYS A 142 8.46 18.64 -4.20
C LYS A 142 7.74 17.50 -4.96
N CYS A 143 7.51 16.37 -4.31
CA CYS A 143 6.88 15.21 -4.93
C CYS A 143 5.40 15.45 -5.27
N VAL A 144 4.61 15.99 -4.33
CA VAL A 144 3.17 16.22 -4.55
C VAL A 144 2.91 17.29 -5.61
N ARG A 145 3.76 18.32 -5.72
CA ARG A 145 3.67 19.33 -6.79
C ARG A 145 3.86 18.70 -8.17
N ARG A 146 4.84 17.80 -8.32
CA ARG A 146 5.04 17.05 -9.57
C ARG A 146 3.80 16.21 -9.91
N ALA A 147 3.25 15.50 -8.92
CA ALA A 147 2.05 14.68 -9.11
C ALA A 147 0.84 15.51 -9.58
N LEU A 148 0.55 16.63 -8.92
CA LEU A 148 -0.56 17.54 -9.25
C LEU A 148 -0.39 18.21 -10.62
N ALA A 149 0.84 18.54 -11.00
CA ALA A 149 1.14 19.09 -12.33
C ALA A 149 0.84 18.08 -13.44
N ILE A 150 1.21 16.81 -13.26
CA ILE A 150 0.95 15.73 -14.22
C ILE A 150 -0.55 15.44 -14.32
N SER A 151 -1.26 15.37 -13.19
CA SER A 151 -2.70 15.12 -13.20
C SER A 151 -3.53 16.33 -13.66
N LYS A 152 -2.88 17.47 -13.94
CA LYS A 152 -3.52 18.76 -14.28
C LYS A 152 -4.58 19.16 -13.25
N GLY A 153 -4.37 18.80 -11.98
CA GLY A 153 -5.32 19.01 -10.89
C GLY A 153 -6.60 18.17 -10.94
N LYS A 154 -6.77 17.26 -11.91
CA LYS A 154 -7.90 16.32 -11.99
C LYS A 154 -7.57 15.03 -11.24
N ASP A 155 -8.57 14.37 -10.67
CA ASP A 155 -8.52 13.02 -10.07
C ASP A 155 -7.29 12.72 -9.21
N SER A 156 -7.02 13.56 -8.22
CA SER A 156 -5.81 13.47 -7.38
C SER A 156 -6.13 13.42 -5.88
N GLY A 157 -7.19 12.70 -5.49
CA GLY A 157 -7.66 12.65 -4.10
C GLY A 157 -6.55 12.34 -3.08
N GLU A 158 -5.67 11.38 -3.38
CA GLU A 158 -4.54 11.06 -2.51
C GLU A 158 -3.46 12.16 -2.51
N ALA A 159 -3.14 12.75 -3.67
CA ALA A 159 -2.19 13.87 -3.73
C ALA A 159 -2.72 15.13 -3.02
N LEU A 160 -4.03 15.38 -3.09
CA LEU A 160 -4.70 16.44 -2.34
C LEU A 160 -4.64 16.18 -0.84
N SER A 161 -4.84 14.92 -0.40
CA SER A 161 -4.67 14.55 1.02
C SER A 161 -3.24 14.82 1.51
N VAL A 162 -2.23 14.44 0.72
CA VAL A 162 -0.82 14.76 1.03
C VAL A 162 -0.59 16.26 1.09
N TRP A 163 -1.11 17.02 0.12
CA TRP A 163 -1.00 18.48 0.11
C TRP A 163 -1.65 19.12 1.33
N GLN A 164 -2.82 18.64 1.76
CA GLN A 164 -3.50 19.10 2.96
C GLN A 164 -2.69 18.82 4.23
N ARG A 165 -2.07 17.63 4.34
CA ARG A 165 -1.15 17.31 5.45
C ARG A 165 0.01 18.30 5.51
N ILE A 166 0.64 18.61 4.37
CA ILE A 166 1.73 19.59 4.31
C ILE A 166 1.22 20.97 4.69
N ARG A 167 0.06 21.41 4.19
CA ARG A 167 -0.51 22.72 4.54
C ARG A 167 -0.78 22.86 6.03
N ALA A 168 -1.21 21.80 6.69
CA ALA A 168 -1.51 21.81 8.11
C ALA A 168 -0.25 21.86 8.98
N ASN A 169 0.85 21.22 8.56
CA ASN A 169 2.05 21.05 9.39
C ASN A 169 3.24 21.96 8.98
N ALA A 170 3.24 22.48 7.75
CA ALA A 170 4.29 23.34 7.20
C ALA A 170 3.71 24.42 6.24
N PRO A 171 2.77 25.27 6.72
CA PRO A 171 2.11 26.30 5.90
C PRO A 171 3.08 27.32 5.27
N GLU A 172 4.20 27.60 5.92
CA GLU A 172 5.25 28.51 5.46
C GLU A 172 5.83 28.09 4.10
N LEU A 173 6.00 26.78 3.85
CA LEU A 173 6.52 26.26 2.58
C LEU A 173 5.55 26.48 1.40
N ILE A 174 4.27 26.73 1.70
CA ILE A 174 3.24 27.03 0.71
C ILE A 174 3.17 28.53 0.45
N ALA A 175 3.32 29.35 1.50
CA ALA A 175 3.29 30.81 1.41
C ALA A 175 4.48 31.36 0.60
N ASP A 176 5.68 30.82 0.80
CA ASP A 176 6.94 31.30 0.19
C ASP A 176 6.98 31.21 -1.33
N ASN A 177 6.06 30.46 -1.95
CA ASN A 177 6.01 30.26 -3.39
C ASN A 177 5.07 31.21 -4.12
N LYS A 178 4.21 31.96 -3.41
CA LYS A 178 3.42 33.05 -4.04
C LYS A 178 4.28 34.29 -4.31
N THR A 179 5.32 34.51 -3.52
CA THR A 179 6.26 35.62 -3.65
C THR A 179 7.27 35.45 -4.78
N LYS A 180 7.51 34.22 -5.28
CA LYS A 180 8.47 33.93 -6.35
C LYS A 180 7.86 33.82 -7.77
N LEU A 181 6.54 33.89 -7.91
CA LEU A 181 5.84 33.83 -9.22
C LEU A 181 5.29 35.20 -9.66
N GLY A 182 5.68 36.28 -8.98
CA GLY A 182 5.24 37.66 -9.26
C GLY A 182 6.39 38.65 -9.45
N GLY A 183 7.51 38.20 -10.04
CA GLY A 183 8.67 39.03 -10.41
C GLY A 183 9.08 38.78 -11.85
#